data_AF-A0A8I2YFQ8-F1
#
_entry.id   AF-A0A8I2YFQ8-F1
#
_cell.length_a   1.000
_cell.length_b   1.000
_cell.length_c   1.000
_cell.angle_alpha   90.00
_cell.angle_beta   90.00
_cell.angle_gamma   90.00
#
_symmetry.space_group_name_H-M   'P 1'
#
loop_
_entity.id
_entity.type
_entity.pdbx_description
1 polymer ?
#
loop_
_entity_poly.entity_id
_entity_poly.type
_entity_poly.pdbx_seq_one_letter_code
_entity_poly.pdbx_strand_id
1 'polypeptide(L)'
;MATPNVSVRQDFTQPASERLKFRHILFENTREDDLEMTVALTHWPVQTEAARRALDCMGEAFQAIPLPAYDINDVLIEPAPYHQRLAGCLAQIDFQLSHIAFASKDTFTADIYNICILIPSPSQRIPRKRKLPQVLCVTIH
;
A
#
# COMPACT_ATOMS: atom_id res chain seq x y z
N MET A 1 19.28 -27.81 -39.77
CA MET A 1 19.19 -27.17 -38.45
C MET A 1 18.60 -25.78 -38.66
N ALA A 2 17.32 -25.59 -38.33
CA ALA A 2 16.60 -24.34 -38.59
C ALA A 2 16.40 -23.59 -37.28
N THR A 3 16.95 -22.38 -37.18
CA THR A 3 16.66 -21.42 -36.10
C THR A 3 15.24 -20.88 -36.29
N PRO A 4 14.36 -20.93 -35.28
CA PRO A 4 13.10 -20.21 -35.37
C PRO A 4 13.37 -18.71 -35.19
N ASN A 5 13.12 -17.98 -36.28
CA ASN A 5 13.03 -16.54 -36.32
C ASN A 5 11.74 -16.15 -35.58
N VAL A 6 11.87 -15.74 -34.31
CA VAL A 6 10.77 -15.13 -33.55
C VAL A 6 10.63 -13.71 -34.07
N SER A 7 9.76 -13.56 -35.05
CA SER A 7 9.28 -12.26 -35.51
C SER A 7 8.47 -11.63 -34.38
N VAL A 8 9.10 -10.69 -33.68
CA VAL A 8 8.42 -9.74 -32.79
C VAL A 8 7.59 -8.83 -33.68
N ARG A 9 6.29 -9.09 -33.77
CA ARG A 9 5.28 -8.21 -34.34
C ARG A 9 4.25 -7.97 -33.24
N GLN A 10 4.20 -6.73 -32.73
CA GLN A 10 3.27 -5.67 -33.17
C GLN A 10 1.88 -5.89 -32.55
N ASP A 11 1.17 -4.95 -31.94
CA ASP A 11 1.26 -3.49 -31.87
C ASP A 11 0.64 -3.07 -30.53
N PHE A 12 1.29 -2.17 -29.79
CA PHE A 12 0.64 -1.48 -28.68
C PHE A 12 -0.30 -0.41 -29.25
N THR A 13 -1.52 -0.80 -29.60
CA THR A 13 -2.60 0.19 -29.77
C THR A 13 -3.12 0.54 -28.38
N GLN A 14 -2.42 1.46 -27.74
CA GLN A 14 -2.67 1.88 -26.36
C GLN A 14 -3.71 3.02 -26.33
N PRO A 15 -4.91 2.84 -25.76
CA PRO A 15 -5.73 3.98 -25.40
C PRO A 15 -5.14 4.69 -24.18
N ALA A 16 -5.33 6.01 -24.13
CA ALA A 16 -4.63 6.92 -23.23
C ALA A 16 -4.78 6.59 -21.73
N SER A 17 -3.63 6.44 -21.07
CA SER A 17 -3.40 6.50 -19.61
C SER A 17 -3.98 5.39 -18.72
N GLU A 18 -3.75 4.12 -19.04
CA GLU A 18 -3.94 3.07 -18.04
C GLU A 18 -2.79 3.06 -17.04
N ARG A 19 -2.99 3.76 -15.91
CA ARG A 19 -2.17 3.60 -14.70
C ARG A 19 -2.34 2.17 -14.20
N LEU A 20 -1.23 1.46 -13.96
CA LEU A 20 -1.24 0.15 -13.30
C LEU A 20 -2.00 0.28 -11.97
N LYS A 21 -3.06 -0.52 -11.80
CA LYS A 21 -3.87 -0.53 -10.59
C LYS A 21 -3.51 -1.75 -9.77
N PHE A 22 -3.18 -1.49 -8.52
CA PHE A 22 -2.96 -2.53 -7.53
C PHE A 22 -4.23 -2.80 -6.73
N ARG A 23 -4.42 -4.05 -6.35
CA ARG A 23 -5.57 -4.52 -5.57
C ARG A 23 -5.09 -5.30 -4.34
N HIS A 24 -5.81 -5.13 -3.24
CA HIS A 24 -5.71 -5.93 -2.01
C HIS A 24 -7.11 -6.13 -1.47
N ILE A 25 -7.42 -7.31 -0.95
CA ILE A 25 -8.72 -7.60 -0.32
C ILE A 25 -8.63 -7.17 1.13
N LEU A 26 -9.26 -6.03 1.44
CA LEU A 26 -9.21 -5.45 2.78
C LEU A 26 -10.20 -6.07 3.76
N PHE A 27 -11.32 -6.61 3.28
CA PHE A 27 -12.36 -7.19 4.13
C PHE A 27 -12.68 -8.59 3.64
N GLU A 28 -12.68 -9.55 4.56
CA GLU A 28 -13.09 -10.93 4.29
C GLU A 28 -14.13 -11.38 5.32
N ASN A 29 -14.95 -12.35 4.95
CA ASN A 29 -15.90 -12.96 5.87
C ASN A 29 -15.15 -13.67 7.00
N THR A 30 -15.60 -13.46 8.24
CA THR A 30 -15.03 -14.11 9.42
C THR A 30 -15.19 -15.62 9.29
N ARG A 31 -14.08 -16.33 9.07
CA ARG A 31 -14.00 -17.80 9.11
C ARG A 31 -13.46 -18.20 10.48
N GLU A 32 -13.85 -19.36 11.00
CA GLU A 32 -13.40 -19.87 12.31
C GLU A 32 -11.88 -20.12 12.37
N ASP A 33 -11.19 -20.12 11.23
CA ASP A 33 -9.73 -20.01 11.15
C ASP A 33 -9.32 -18.54 11.27
N ASP A 34 -9.19 -18.04 12.50
CA ASP A 34 -8.64 -16.72 12.79
C ASP A 34 -7.21 -16.61 12.22
N LEU A 35 -7.05 -15.81 11.17
CA LEU A 35 -5.73 -15.48 10.64
C LEU A 35 -5.05 -14.51 11.61
N GLU A 36 -3.78 -14.77 11.98
CA GLU A 36 -3.02 -14.01 13.00
C GLU A 36 -2.95 -12.48 12.81
N MET A 37 -3.31 -11.96 11.62
CA MET A 37 -3.19 -10.54 11.30
C MET A 37 -4.54 -9.84 11.08
N THR A 38 -5.68 -10.47 11.43
CA THR A 38 -6.98 -9.84 11.25
C THR A 38 -7.26 -8.81 12.34
N VAL A 39 -7.97 -7.75 11.96
CA VAL A 39 -8.36 -6.67 12.88
C VAL A 39 -9.88 -6.60 12.92
N ALA A 40 -10.42 -6.59 14.13
CA ALA A 40 -11.85 -6.38 14.34
C ALA A 40 -12.30 -5.04 13.74
N LEU A 41 -13.48 -5.03 13.11
CA LEU A 41 -14.03 -3.83 12.49
C LEU A 41 -14.52 -2.79 13.51
N THR A 42 -14.70 -3.21 14.76
CA THR A 42 -14.98 -2.34 15.90
C THR A 42 -13.84 -1.32 16.02
N HIS A 43 -14.13 -0.05 15.69
CA HIS A 43 -13.20 1.10 15.64
C HIS A 43 -12.37 1.26 14.36
N TRP A 44 -12.71 0.58 13.26
CA TRP A 44 -12.07 0.84 11.98
C TRP A 44 -12.24 2.32 11.56
N PRO A 45 -11.15 3.01 11.17
CA PRO A 45 -11.22 4.44 10.87
C PRO A 45 -12.02 4.69 9.59
N VAL A 46 -13.18 5.32 9.72
CA VAL A 46 -14.02 5.77 8.60
C VAL A 46 -14.10 7.29 8.58
N GLN A 47 -13.87 7.90 7.42
CA GLN A 47 -13.88 9.36 7.27
C GLN A 47 -15.22 9.91 6.77
N THR A 48 -16.12 9.04 6.30
CA THR A 48 -17.40 9.45 5.71
C THR A 48 -18.56 8.71 6.36
N GLU A 49 -19.71 9.39 6.43
CA GLU A 49 -20.93 8.80 7.01
C GLU A 49 -21.44 7.61 6.19
N ALA A 50 -21.28 7.65 4.86
CA ALA A 50 -21.61 6.52 4.00
C ALA A 50 -20.74 5.29 4.29
N ALA A 51 -19.43 5.48 4.52
CA ALA A 51 -18.53 4.40 4.90
C ALA A 51 -18.87 3.84 6.29
N ARG A 52 -19.27 4.70 7.23
CA ARG A 52 -19.72 4.26 8.55
C ARG A 52 -20.95 3.37 8.46
N ARG A 53 -21.99 3.78 7.73
CA ARG A 53 -23.18 2.95 7.51
C ARG A 53 -22.86 1.62 6.83
N ALA A 54 -21.96 1.64 5.84
CA ALA A 54 -21.53 0.41 5.18
C ALA A 54 -20.82 -0.54 6.16
N LEU A 55 -20.00 0.01 7.06
CA LEU A 55 -19.32 -0.76 8.10
C LEU A 55 -20.30 -1.32 9.14
N ASP A 56 -21.29 -0.53 9.56
CA ASP A 56 -22.37 -0.99 10.45
C ASP A 56 -23.17 -2.14 9.82
N CYS A 57 -23.37 -2.12 8.49
CA CYS A 57 -24.02 -3.21 7.77
C CYS A 57 -23.17 -4.48 7.66
N MET A 58 -21.84 -4.38 7.76
CA MET A 58 -20.94 -5.56 7.77
C MET A 58 -20.99 -6.28 9.12
N GLY A 59 -21.16 -5.55 10.23
CA GLY A 59 -21.28 -6.12 11.56
C GLY A 59 -20.09 -7.00 11.95
N GLU A 60 -20.35 -8.08 12.71
CA GLU A 60 -19.34 -9.05 13.16
C GLU A 60 -19.02 -10.14 12.11
N ALA A 61 -19.73 -10.14 10.99
CA ALA A 61 -19.57 -11.15 9.94
C ALA A 61 -18.32 -10.95 9.07
N PHE A 62 -17.61 -9.84 9.25
CA PHE A 62 -16.42 -9.49 8.50
C PHE A 62 -15.28 -9.07 9.42
N GLN A 63 -14.07 -9.33 8.96
CA GLN A 63 -12.83 -8.88 9.56
C GLN A 63 -12.00 -8.09 8.55
N ALA A 64 -11.23 -7.12 9.04
CA ALA A 64 -10.27 -6.45 8.20
C ALA A 64 -8.99 -7.29 8.11
N ILE A 65 -8.45 -7.41 6.90
CA ILE A 65 -7.16 -8.01 6.60
C ILE A 65 -6.24 -6.88 6.14
N PRO A 66 -5.42 -6.32 7.03
CA PRO A 66 -4.42 -5.33 6.66
C PRO A 66 -3.47 -5.90 5.61
N LEU A 67 -3.00 -5.05 4.71
CA LEU A 67 -1.94 -5.45 3.79
C LEU A 67 -0.62 -5.54 4.56
N PRO A 68 0.06 -6.71 4.63
CA PRO A 68 1.31 -6.85 5.36
C PRO A 68 2.34 -5.80 4.92
N ALA A 69 2.92 -5.09 5.89
CA ALA A 69 3.95 -4.10 5.63
C ALA A 69 5.12 -4.31 6.59
N TYR A 70 6.35 -4.26 6.10
CA TYR A 70 7.57 -4.51 6.86
C TYR A 70 8.46 -3.28 6.86
N ASP A 71 9.12 -3.01 7.98
CA ASP A 71 10.12 -1.95 8.06
C ASP A 71 11.48 -2.38 7.51
N ILE A 72 12.48 -1.49 7.59
CA ILE A 72 13.84 -1.74 7.09
C ILE A 72 14.57 -2.90 7.78
N ASN A 73 14.05 -3.38 8.92
CA ASN A 73 14.59 -4.50 9.68
C ASN A 73 13.73 -5.76 9.53
N ASP A 74 12.89 -5.82 8.50
CA ASP A 74 11.92 -6.90 8.24
C ASP A 74 10.93 -7.13 9.39
N VAL A 75 10.67 -6.09 10.20
CA VAL A 75 9.68 -6.16 11.29
C VAL A 75 8.31 -5.76 10.75
N LEU A 76 7.31 -6.61 11.00
CA LEU A 76 5.92 -6.33 10.64
C LEU A 76 5.47 -5.03 11.31
N ILE A 77 4.95 -4.13 10.49
CA ILE A 77 4.36 -2.87 10.90
C ILE A 77 2.89 -3.15 11.24
N GLU A 78 2.48 -2.69 12.41
CA GLU A 78 1.07 -2.69 12.79
C GLU A 78 0.24 -1.77 11.88
N PRO A 79 -1.05 -2.08 11.60
CA PRO A 79 -1.88 -1.26 10.71
C PRO A 79 -2.09 0.17 11.19
N ALA A 80 -2.15 0.39 12.51
CA ALA A 80 -2.41 1.71 13.10
C ALA A 80 -1.44 2.80 12.61
N PRO A 81 -0.11 2.58 12.56
CA PRO A 81 0.84 3.56 12.03
C PRO A 81 1.06 3.54 10.50
N TYR A 82 0.29 2.79 9.69
CA TYR A 82 0.53 2.66 8.23
C TYR A 82 0.64 4.00 7.52
N HIS A 83 -0.31 4.90 7.73
CA HIS A 83 -0.29 6.21 7.08
C HIS A 83 1.01 6.96 7.39
N GLN A 84 1.44 6.97 8.66
CA GLN A 84 2.66 7.68 9.06
C GLN A 84 3.94 7.01 8.55
N ARG A 85 4.00 5.67 8.54
CA ARG A 85 5.22 4.94 8.18
C ARG A 85 5.40 4.76 6.68
N LEU A 86 4.31 4.57 5.94
CA LEU A 86 4.34 4.32 4.50
C LEU A 86 4.31 5.61 3.68
N ALA A 87 3.76 6.71 4.21
CA ALA A 87 3.68 7.96 3.45
C ALA A 87 5.07 8.55 3.15
N GLY A 88 5.43 8.62 1.87
CA GLY A 88 6.69 9.19 1.39
C GLY A 88 7.92 8.31 1.65
N CYS A 89 7.73 7.03 2.00
CA CYS A 89 8.82 6.07 2.04
C CYS A 89 9.15 5.55 0.63
N LEU A 90 10.37 5.05 0.46
CA LEU A 90 10.68 4.17 -0.67
C LEU A 90 10.42 2.74 -0.21
N ALA A 91 9.59 2.02 -0.95
CA ALA A 91 9.23 0.64 -0.63
C ALA A 91 9.33 -0.27 -1.85
N GLN A 92 9.65 -1.53 -1.60
CA GLN A 92 9.40 -2.64 -2.48
C GLN A 92 7.96 -3.11 -2.28
N ILE A 93 7.28 -3.48 -3.36
CA ILE A 93 5.94 -4.05 -3.33
C ILE A 93 6.01 -5.39 -4.05
N ASP A 94 5.65 -6.46 -3.35
CA ASP A 94 5.52 -7.77 -3.96
C ASP A 94 4.09 -7.96 -4.44
N PHE A 95 3.90 -8.23 -5.73
CA PHE A 95 2.59 -8.39 -6.34
C PHE A 95 2.58 -9.45 -7.44
N GLN A 96 1.44 -10.08 -7.66
CA GLN A 96 1.19 -10.95 -8.81
C GLN A 96 0.45 -10.16 -9.89
N LEU A 97 1.03 -10.11 -11.08
CA LEU A 97 0.37 -9.59 -12.27
C LEU A 97 -0.33 -10.73 -13.01
N SER A 98 -1.64 -10.63 -13.16
CA SER A 98 -2.45 -11.53 -13.98
C SER A 98 -3.00 -10.79 -15.19
N HIS A 99 -3.07 -11.49 -16.32
CA HIS A 99 -3.65 -10.99 -17.56
C HIS A 99 -4.77 -11.94 -17.99
N ILE A 100 -5.94 -11.38 -18.23
CA ILE A 100 -7.08 -12.08 -18.80
C ILE A 100 -7.44 -11.37 -20.09
N ALA A 101 -7.24 -12.05 -21.21
CA ALA A 101 -7.77 -11.63 -22.51
C ALA A 101 -9.17 -12.23 -22.68
N PHE A 102 -10.19 -11.39 -22.80
CA PHE A 102 -11.55 -11.83 -23.08
C PHE A 102 -12.14 -11.03 -24.24
N ALA A 103 -12.54 -11.74 -25.30
CA ALA A 103 -12.94 -11.15 -26.57
C ALA A 103 -11.87 -10.19 -27.12
N SER A 104 -12.23 -8.92 -27.38
CA SER A 104 -11.33 -7.87 -27.85
C SER A 104 -10.77 -6.99 -26.73
N LYS A 105 -10.86 -7.43 -25.47
CA LYS A 105 -10.43 -6.66 -24.30
C LYS A 105 -9.43 -7.42 -23.46
N ASP A 106 -8.29 -6.78 -23.25
CA ASP A 106 -7.29 -7.21 -22.29
C ASP A 106 -7.57 -6.58 -20.93
N THR A 107 -7.47 -7.40 -19.87
CA THR A 107 -7.57 -6.92 -18.49
C THR A 107 -6.34 -7.39 -17.73
N PHE A 108 -5.58 -6.44 -17.20
CA PHE A 108 -4.44 -6.70 -16.33
C PHE A 108 -4.83 -6.40 -14.88
N THR A 109 -4.46 -7.29 -13.96
CA THR A 109 -4.72 -7.13 -12.53
C THR A 109 -3.46 -7.37 -11.74
N ALA A 110 -3.08 -6.43 -10.87
CA ALA A 110 -1.93 -6.56 -9.98
C ALA A 110 -2.41 -6.74 -8.55
N ASP A 111 -2.27 -7.95 -7.99
CA ASP A 111 -2.65 -8.26 -6.61
C ASP A 111 -1.43 -8.14 -5.70
N ILE A 112 -1.47 -7.24 -4.71
CA ILE A 112 -0.37 -7.04 -3.77
C ILE A 112 -0.41 -8.08 -2.66
N TYR A 113 0.77 -8.59 -2.29
CA TYR A 113 0.95 -9.47 -1.13
C TYR A 113 1.55 -8.77 0.08
N ASN A 114 2.56 -7.92 -0.14
CA ASN A 114 3.22 -7.21 0.95
C ASN A 114 3.88 -5.91 0.46
N ILE A 115 4.31 -5.10 1.43
CA ILE A 115 5.11 -3.90 1.23
C ILE A 115 6.34 -3.99 2.14
N CYS A 116 7.53 -3.80 1.61
CA CYS A 116 8.76 -3.73 2.42
C CYS A 116 9.41 -2.35 2.28
N ILE A 117 9.60 -1.63 3.38
CA ILE A 117 10.25 -0.32 3.37
C ILE A 117 11.75 -0.49 3.11
N LEU A 118 12.24 0.13 2.05
CA LEU A 118 13.67 0.22 1.73
C LEU A 118 14.29 1.49 2.32
N ILE A 119 13.56 2.61 2.30
CA ILE A 119 14.00 3.89 2.88
C ILE A 119 12.82 4.54 3.61
N PRO A 120 12.91 4.80 4.92
CA PRO A 120 11.82 5.43 5.66
C PRO A 120 11.62 6.89 5.24
N SER A 121 10.40 7.38 5.41
CA SER A 121 10.04 8.77 5.11
C SER A 121 10.91 9.77 5.92
N PRO A 122 11.38 10.88 5.32
CA PRO A 122 12.24 11.85 6.00
C PRO A 122 11.57 12.52 7.20
N SER A 123 10.24 12.51 7.30
CA SER A 123 9.46 13.07 8.43
C SER A 123 9.63 12.30 9.74
N GLN A 124 10.16 11.07 9.72
CA GLN A 124 10.50 10.32 10.93
C GLN A 124 11.77 10.82 11.63
N ARG A 125 12.53 11.73 11.00
CA ARG A 125 13.62 12.44 11.68
C ARG A 125 13.00 13.52 12.58
N ILE A 126 12.59 13.15 13.79
CA ILE A 126 12.30 14.10 14.86
C ILE A 126 13.42 15.14 14.87
N PRO A 127 13.14 16.45 14.76
CA PRO A 127 14.18 17.45 14.92
C PRO A 127 14.71 17.32 16.35
N ARG A 128 15.88 16.70 16.53
CA ARG A 128 16.61 16.84 17.80
C ARG A 128 16.78 18.34 18.00
N LYS A 129 16.15 18.91 19.05
CA LYS A 129 16.37 20.29 19.49
C LYS A 129 17.88 20.51 19.55
N ARG A 130 18.45 21.13 18.53
CA ARG A 130 19.81 21.66 18.62
C ARG A 130 19.67 22.82 19.59
N LYS A 131 20.32 22.72 20.75
CA LYS A 131 20.53 23.89 21.61
C LYS A 131 21.25 24.91 20.73
N LEU A 132 20.57 25.98 20.35
CA LEU A 132 21.21 27.12 19.71
C LEU A 132 22.22 27.67 20.73
N PRO A 133 23.51 27.83 20.39
CA PRO A 133 24.38 28.60 21.24
C PRO A 133 23.81 30.01 21.31
N GLN A 134 23.65 30.53 22.53
CA GLN A 134 23.32 31.93 22.76
C GLN A 134 24.49 32.75 22.22
N VAL A 135 24.39 33.21 20.97
CA VAL A 135 25.29 34.24 20.46
C VAL A 135 24.43 35.47 20.25
N LEU A 136 24.58 36.39 21.20
CA LEU A 136 24.14 37.78 21.12
C LEU A 136 24.51 38.34 19.75
N CYS A 137 23.50 38.77 18.99
CA CYS A 137 23.73 39.70 17.89
C CYS A 137 23.42 41.10 18.42
N VAL A 138 24.48 41.87 18.63
CA VAL A 138 24.45 43.30 18.95
C VAL A 138 24.11 44.03 17.65
N THR A 139 23.05 44.83 17.64
CA THR A 139 22.75 45.76 16.55
C THR A 139 23.48 47.08 16.79
N ILE A 140 24.27 47.49 15.79
CA ILE A 140 24.85 48.82 15.59
C ILE A 140 24.44 49.17 14.13
N HIS A 141 23.86 50.30 13.71
CA HIS A 141 23.52 51.61 14.27
C HIS A 141 22.04 51.92 13.99
#